data_AF-A0A0R2LXE3-F1
#
_entry.id   AF-A0A0R2LXE3-F1
#
_cell.length_a   1.000
_cell.length_b   1.000
_cell.length_c   1.000
_cell.angle_alpha   90.00
_cell.angle_beta   90.00
_cell.angle_gamma   90.00
#
_symmetry.space_group_name_H-M   'P 1'
#
loop_
_entity.id
_entity.type
_entity.pdbx_description
1 polymer ?
#
loop_
_entity_poly.entity_id
_entity_poly.type
_entity_poly.pdbx_seq_one_letter_code
_entity_poly.pdbx_strand_id
1 'polypeptide(L)'
;MLKRLWGLVRLEWQVTWAKKMVFVYTLGVPLAYLLVATFNQYGHPLERYSLTNQLFGYWAYMILVGVISGFQFSLMGIWAAGAVNAEALTRQETYHVLLSNLVLQTVIIQIEILIFDGILAVLMPISASLQHMMMVAWGLNFLLIPIIAGFTTVFLLLPVRGAVTSLIATAYIGVGLLGVNAELFGQSALATIVMTIVDPCAYVVRFYLSWLNIGDQRSSLNGLLLGIVALGYLAVSVFVSRHLPRDSQAKIG
;
A
#
# COMPACT_ATOMS: atom_id res chain seq x y z
N MET A 1 26.86 4.36 -8.50
CA MET A 1 25.42 4.52 -8.17
C MET A 1 24.77 3.21 -7.71
N LEU A 2 24.75 2.14 -8.52
CA LEU A 2 24.11 0.86 -8.13
C LEU A 2 24.63 0.26 -6.80
N LYS A 3 25.96 0.25 -6.58
CA LYS A 3 26.55 -0.28 -5.34
C LYS A 3 26.08 0.49 -4.09
N ARG A 4 25.83 1.79 -4.20
CA ARG A 4 25.36 2.65 -3.10
C ARG A 4 23.88 2.42 -2.81
N LEU A 5 23.05 2.29 -3.86
CA LEU A 5 21.65 1.87 -3.73
C LEU A 5 21.52 0.50 -3.06
N TRP A 6 22.35 -0.46 -3.47
CA TRP A 6 22.34 -1.80 -2.86
C TRP A 6 22.73 -1.75 -1.38
N GLY A 7 23.72 -0.94 -1.01
CA GLY A 7 24.09 -0.71 0.39
C GLY A 7 22.94 -0.17 1.24
N LEU A 8 22.19 0.80 0.70
CA LEU A 8 20.99 1.36 1.36
C LEU A 8 19.88 0.30 1.49
N VAL A 9 19.58 -0.43 0.42
CA VAL A 9 18.59 -1.53 0.45
C VAL A 9 18.96 -2.58 1.51
N ARG A 10 20.24 -2.94 1.64
CA ARG A 10 20.70 -3.90 2.65
C ARG A 10 20.50 -3.39 4.07
N LEU A 11 20.77 -2.12 4.32
CA LEU A 11 20.56 -1.48 5.62
C LEU A 11 19.06 -1.43 5.95
N GLU A 12 18.24 -1.02 4.99
CA GLU A 12 16.78 -0.99 5.16
C GLU A 12 16.19 -2.38 5.36
N TRP A 13 16.75 -3.42 4.72
CA TRP A 13 16.37 -4.80 4.97
C TRP A 13 16.66 -5.21 6.41
N GLN A 14 17.84 -4.88 6.95
CA GLN A 14 18.18 -5.16 8.34
C GLN A 14 17.25 -4.44 9.33
N VAL A 15 16.94 -3.16 9.06
CA VAL A 15 16.01 -2.37 9.89
C VAL A 15 14.58 -2.91 9.80
N THR A 16 14.11 -3.28 8.61
CA THR A 16 12.76 -3.84 8.41
C THR A 16 12.64 -5.21 9.07
N TRP A 17 13.67 -6.05 8.96
CA TRP A 17 13.71 -7.36 9.62
C TRP A 17 13.72 -7.26 11.15
N ALA A 18 14.35 -6.23 11.70
CA ALA A 18 14.28 -5.94 13.13
C ALA A 18 12.85 -5.56 13.57
N LYS A 19 12.07 -4.94 12.67
CA LYS A 19 10.66 -4.55 12.90
C LYS A 19 9.68 -5.63 12.42
N LYS A 20 9.82 -6.85 12.94
CA LYS A 20 8.98 -8.02 12.61
C LYS A 20 7.46 -7.78 12.71
N MET A 21 7.04 -6.82 13.55
CA MET A 21 5.64 -6.43 13.72
C MET A 21 4.98 -5.96 12.43
N VAL A 22 5.73 -5.40 11.47
CA VAL A 22 5.16 -4.96 10.18
C VAL A 22 4.53 -6.16 9.45
N PHE A 23 5.24 -7.28 9.36
CA PHE A 23 4.75 -8.52 8.74
C PHE A 23 3.50 -9.09 9.42
N VAL A 24 3.35 -8.86 10.73
CA VAL A 24 2.16 -9.29 11.48
C VAL A 24 0.94 -8.49 11.05
N TYR A 25 1.08 -7.18 10.85
CA TYR A 25 -0.03 -6.33 10.44
C TYR A 25 -0.38 -6.48 8.96
N THR A 26 0.62 -6.63 8.09
CA THR A 26 0.42 -6.75 6.64
C THR A 26 -0.10 -8.12 6.23
N LEU A 27 0.44 -9.21 6.77
CA LEU A 27 0.08 -10.58 6.38
C LEU A 27 -0.67 -11.33 7.49
N GLY A 28 -0.24 -11.17 8.74
CA GLY A 28 -0.83 -11.91 9.88
C GLY A 28 -2.31 -11.60 10.11
N VAL A 29 -2.70 -10.32 10.09
CA VAL A 29 -4.10 -9.88 10.25
C VAL A 29 -5.02 -10.42 9.14
N PRO A 30 -4.72 -10.26 7.84
CA PRO A 30 -5.60 -10.79 6.79
C PRO A 30 -5.65 -12.31 6.79
N LEU A 31 -4.56 -13.01 7.13
CA LEU A 31 -4.57 -14.46 7.30
C LEU A 31 -5.45 -14.88 8.50
N ALA A 32 -5.33 -14.22 9.64
CA ALA A 32 -6.16 -14.52 10.80
C ALA A 32 -7.65 -14.32 10.47
N TYR A 33 -7.98 -13.22 9.78
CA TYR A 33 -9.36 -12.97 9.34
C TYR A 33 -9.85 -14.02 8.34
N LEU A 34 -9.01 -14.40 7.35
CA LEU A 34 -9.33 -15.47 6.40
C LEU A 34 -9.58 -16.80 7.10
N LEU A 35 -8.73 -17.19 8.06
CA LEU A 35 -8.89 -18.42 8.82
C LEU A 35 -10.17 -18.41 9.65
N VAL A 36 -10.43 -17.33 10.40
CA VAL A 36 -11.66 -17.18 11.18
C VAL A 36 -12.90 -17.24 10.28
N ALA A 37 -12.86 -16.58 9.13
CA ALA A 37 -13.94 -16.64 8.15
C ALA A 37 -14.14 -18.07 7.62
N THR A 38 -13.05 -18.81 7.38
CA THR A 38 -13.08 -20.20 6.88
C THR A 38 -13.77 -21.10 7.90
N PHE A 39 -13.42 -20.99 9.19
CA PHE A 39 -14.04 -21.77 10.25
C PHE A 39 -15.52 -21.40 10.46
N ASN A 40 -15.84 -20.11 10.41
CA ASN A 40 -17.22 -19.64 10.63
C ASN A 40 -18.16 -19.91 9.44
N GLN A 41 -17.63 -20.13 8.24
CA GLN A 41 -18.39 -20.36 7.01
C GLN A 41 -18.17 -21.78 6.44
N TYR A 42 -17.88 -22.76 7.31
CA TYR A 42 -17.75 -24.19 6.93
C TYR A 42 -16.81 -24.48 5.74
N GLY A 43 -15.71 -23.73 5.62
CA GLY A 43 -14.76 -23.90 4.51
C GLY A 43 -14.99 -22.96 3.32
N HIS A 44 -15.98 -22.07 3.40
CA HIS A 44 -16.27 -21.07 2.38
C HIS A 44 -16.09 -19.65 2.91
N PRO A 45 -14.86 -19.20 3.24
CA PRO A 45 -14.60 -17.90 3.87
C PRO A 45 -15.15 -16.69 3.12
N LEU A 46 -15.46 -16.85 1.83
CA LEU A 46 -15.73 -15.79 0.88
C LEU A 46 -17.14 -15.93 0.25
N GLU A 47 -18.10 -16.60 0.91
CA GLU A 47 -19.42 -16.91 0.33
C GLU A 47 -20.44 -15.75 0.40
N ARG A 48 -20.29 -14.82 1.35
CA ARG A 48 -21.29 -13.74 1.56
C ARG A 48 -21.29 -12.63 0.49
N TYR A 49 -20.20 -12.47 -0.24
CA TYR A 49 -20.04 -11.50 -1.33
C TYR A 49 -19.27 -12.16 -2.48
N SER A 50 -19.28 -11.54 -3.68
CA SER A 50 -18.43 -12.00 -4.79
C SER A 50 -17.00 -12.25 -4.30
N LEU A 51 -16.54 -13.50 -4.44
CA LEU A 51 -15.21 -13.99 -4.09
C LEU A 51 -14.10 -13.02 -4.51
N THR A 52 -14.24 -12.51 -5.72
CA THR A 52 -13.37 -11.53 -6.35
C THR A 52 -13.33 -10.18 -5.62
N ASN A 53 -14.48 -9.67 -5.18
CA ASN A 53 -14.55 -8.37 -4.51
C ASN A 53 -13.90 -8.42 -3.13
N GLN A 54 -14.05 -9.55 -2.42
CA GLN A 54 -13.41 -9.75 -1.12
C GLN A 54 -11.89 -9.83 -1.28
N LEU A 55 -11.41 -10.52 -2.31
CA LEU A 55 -9.99 -10.65 -2.62
C LEU A 55 -9.34 -9.29 -2.92
N PHE A 56 -10.04 -8.41 -3.65
CA PHE A 56 -9.59 -7.02 -3.86
C PHE A 56 -9.49 -6.23 -2.56
N GLY A 57 -10.40 -6.45 -1.61
CA GLY A 57 -10.32 -5.87 -0.28
C GLY A 57 -9.08 -6.32 0.49
N TYR A 58 -8.75 -7.61 0.46
CA TYR A 58 -7.52 -8.13 1.09
C TYR A 58 -6.26 -7.52 0.46
N TRP A 59 -6.16 -7.52 -0.87
CA TRP A 59 -4.98 -6.95 -1.54
C TRP A 59 -4.85 -5.45 -1.31
N ALA A 60 -5.96 -4.69 -1.37
CA ALA A 60 -5.96 -3.26 -1.04
C ALA A 60 -5.48 -3.01 0.39
N TYR A 61 -5.96 -3.80 1.36
CA TYR A 61 -5.49 -3.75 2.74
C TYR A 61 -3.98 -4.00 2.83
N MET A 62 -3.49 -5.10 2.25
CA MET A 62 -2.08 -5.50 2.32
C MET A 62 -1.16 -4.43 1.71
N ILE A 63 -1.54 -3.89 0.54
CA ILE A 63 -0.80 -2.82 -0.12
C ILE A 63 -0.78 -1.57 0.77
N LEU A 64 -1.93 -1.12 1.26
CA LEU A 64 -2.00 0.13 2.02
C LEU A 64 -1.28 0.03 3.36
N VAL A 65 -1.50 -1.05 4.11
CA VAL A 65 -0.86 -1.29 5.41
C VAL A 65 0.64 -1.52 5.22
N GLY A 66 1.05 -2.21 4.16
CA GLY A 66 2.47 -2.43 3.84
C GLY A 66 3.19 -1.13 3.47
N VAL A 67 2.56 -0.27 2.67
CA VAL A 67 3.10 1.05 2.33
C VAL A 67 3.17 1.95 3.57
N ILE A 68 2.11 2.02 4.37
CA ILE A 68 2.11 2.88 5.56
C ILE A 68 3.09 2.37 6.62
N SER A 69 3.03 1.07 6.92
CA SER A 69 3.78 0.49 8.03
C SER A 69 5.23 0.20 7.68
N GLY A 70 5.46 -0.32 6.48
CA GLY A 70 6.79 -0.64 5.96
C GLY A 70 7.50 0.59 5.41
N PHE A 71 6.90 1.27 4.43
CA PHE A 71 7.56 2.39 3.74
C PHE A 71 7.64 3.65 4.61
N GLN A 72 6.52 4.12 5.17
CA GLN A 72 6.54 5.41 5.89
C GLN A 72 7.24 5.36 7.25
N PHE A 73 6.94 4.38 8.10
CA PHE A 73 7.60 4.30 9.41
C PHE A 73 9.07 3.89 9.32
N SER A 74 9.48 3.22 8.24
CA SER A 74 10.91 3.03 7.97
C SER A 74 11.58 4.37 7.68
N LEU A 75 11.02 5.18 6.78
CA LEU A 75 11.57 6.51 6.45
C LEU A 75 11.61 7.44 7.67
N MET A 76 10.52 7.51 8.44
CA MET A 76 10.49 8.28 9.69
C MET A 76 11.53 7.80 10.69
N GLY A 77 11.76 6.48 10.79
CA GLY A 77 12.80 5.92 11.66
C GLY A 77 14.22 6.28 11.22
N ILE A 78 14.51 6.22 9.92
CA ILE A 78 15.81 6.60 9.34
C ILE A 78 16.09 8.09 9.61
N TRP A 79 15.06 8.93 9.50
CA TRP A 79 15.14 10.36 9.77
C TRP A 79 15.28 10.68 11.26
N ALA A 80 14.56 9.99 12.12
CA ALA A 80 14.64 10.17 13.58
C ALA A 80 15.99 9.70 14.16
N ALA A 81 16.60 8.66 13.57
CA ALA A 81 17.88 8.12 14.02
C ALA A 81 19.09 9.00 13.64
N GLY A 82 18.88 10.13 12.95
CA GLY A 82 19.97 11.03 12.54
C GLY A 82 20.97 10.40 11.57
N ALA A 83 20.71 9.21 11.02
CA ALA A 83 21.62 8.52 10.08
C ALA A 83 21.81 9.29 8.76
N VAL A 84 20.94 10.27 8.48
CA VAL A 84 21.02 11.19 7.34
C VAL A 84 21.91 12.41 7.64
N ASN A 85 22.29 12.66 8.91
CA ASN A 85 23.04 13.86 9.31
C ASN A 85 24.55 13.81 9.08
N ALA A 86 25.15 12.69 8.65
CA ALA A 86 26.60 12.64 8.41
C ALA A 86 27.02 12.65 6.93
N GLU A 87 26.19 12.16 5.99
CA GLU A 87 26.62 11.97 4.59
C GLU A 87 25.59 12.31 3.50
N ALA A 88 24.36 12.74 3.83
CA ALA A 88 23.23 12.71 2.88
C ALA A 88 22.50 14.06 2.64
N LEU A 89 23.16 15.19 2.89
CA LEU A 89 22.57 16.54 2.80
C LEU A 89 22.58 17.15 1.39
N THR A 90 22.41 16.35 0.33
CA THR A 90 22.06 16.85 -1.01
C THR A 90 20.68 16.38 -1.46
N ARG A 91 19.95 17.21 -2.21
CA ARG A 91 18.57 16.92 -2.71
C ARG A 91 18.48 15.60 -3.48
N GLN A 92 19.60 15.18 -4.07
CA GLN A 92 19.73 13.96 -4.84
C GLN A 92 19.77 12.72 -3.93
N GLU A 93 20.35 12.79 -2.73
CA GLU A 93 20.48 11.65 -1.82
C GLU A 93 19.17 11.28 -1.14
N THR A 94 18.31 12.26 -0.82
CA THR A 94 16.96 12.01 -0.28
C THR A 94 16.10 11.19 -1.24
N TYR A 95 16.17 11.49 -2.54
CA TYR A 95 15.44 10.72 -3.57
C TYR A 95 15.93 9.28 -3.67
N HIS A 96 17.24 9.04 -3.53
CA HIS A 96 17.80 7.68 -3.60
C HIS A 96 17.38 6.84 -2.39
N VAL A 97 17.30 7.43 -1.19
CA VAL A 97 16.79 6.75 0.01
C VAL A 97 15.29 6.42 -0.13
N LEU A 98 14.49 7.37 -0.63
CA LEU A 98 13.07 7.12 -0.91
C LEU A 98 12.89 5.98 -1.92
N LEU A 99 13.67 5.99 -3.00
CA LEU A 99 13.59 4.97 -4.04
C LEU A 99 14.07 3.59 -3.53
N SER A 100 15.16 3.52 -2.76
CA SER A 100 15.65 2.26 -2.20
C SER A 100 14.60 1.63 -1.28
N ASN A 101 13.97 2.47 -0.45
CA ASN A 101 12.93 2.03 0.47
C ASN A 101 11.72 1.51 -0.30
N LEU A 102 11.29 2.25 -1.32
CA LEU A 102 10.14 1.88 -2.13
C LEU A 102 10.35 0.54 -2.84
N VAL A 103 11.53 0.33 -3.43
CA VAL A 103 11.85 -0.94 -4.11
C VAL A 103 11.82 -2.10 -3.12
N LEU A 104 12.44 -1.94 -1.96
CA LEU A 104 12.45 -2.98 -0.94
C LEU A 104 11.04 -3.32 -0.46
N GLN A 105 10.25 -2.31 -0.13
CA GLN A 105 8.88 -2.50 0.36
C GLN A 105 7.96 -3.07 -0.70
N THR A 106 8.15 -2.69 -1.98
CA THR A 106 7.42 -3.31 -3.10
C THR A 106 7.70 -4.81 -3.16
N VAL A 107 8.95 -5.23 -3.04
CA VAL A 107 9.31 -6.66 -3.05
C VAL A 107 8.72 -7.39 -1.84
N ILE A 108 8.77 -6.80 -0.65
CA ILE A 108 8.22 -7.41 0.57
C ILE A 108 6.71 -7.61 0.44
N ILE A 109 5.97 -6.56 0.09
CA ILE A 109 4.50 -6.61 -0.08
C ILE A 109 4.13 -7.66 -1.15
N GLN A 110 4.89 -7.75 -2.24
CA GLN A 110 4.65 -8.74 -3.29
C GLN A 110 4.85 -10.18 -2.81
N ILE A 111 5.86 -10.42 -1.97
CA ILE A 111 6.09 -11.72 -1.34
C ILE A 111 4.93 -12.03 -0.38
N GLU A 112 4.48 -11.06 0.42
CA GLU A 112 3.36 -11.25 1.35
C GLU A 112 2.06 -11.59 0.61
N ILE A 113 1.73 -10.87 -0.47
CA ILE A 113 0.56 -11.17 -1.30
C ILE A 113 0.67 -12.56 -1.91
N LEU A 114 1.85 -12.94 -2.41
CA LEU A 114 2.07 -14.28 -2.97
C LEU A 114 1.87 -15.39 -1.92
N ILE A 115 2.33 -15.17 -0.68
CA ILE A 115 2.13 -16.11 0.43
C ILE A 115 0.64 -16.19 0.80
N PHE A 116 -0.05 -15.05 0.91
CA PHE A 116 -1.48 -14.99 1.19
C PHE A 116 -2.28 -15.76 0.13
N ASP A 117 -2.02 -15.49 -1.15
CA ASP A 117 -2.65 -16.14 -2.29
C ASP A 117 -2.39 -17.66 -2.30
N GLY A 118 -1.16 -18.08 -1.97
CA GLY A 118 -0.80 -19.49 -1.83
C GLY A 118 -1.55 -20.18 -0.70
N ILE A 119 -1.70 -19.53 0.45
CA ILE A 119 -2.49 -20.07 1.58
C ILE A 119 -3.97 -20.15 1.19
N LEU A 120 -4.52 -19.13 0.55
CA LEU A 120 -5.90 -19.13 0.06
C LEU A 120 -6.15 -20.32 -0.89
N ALA A 121 -5.21 -20.59 -1.81
CA ALA A 121 -5.30 -21.71 -2.75
C ALA A 121 -5.26 -23.08 -2.09
N VAL A 122 -4.64 -23.21 -0.90
CA VAL A 122 -4.65 -24.44 -0.11
C VAL A 122 -5.95 -24.58 0.68
N LEU A 123 -6.50 -23.47 1.18
CA LEU A 123 -7.69 -23.47 2.03
C LEU A 123 -9.00 -23.69 1.25
N MET A 124 -9.07 -23.27 -0.02
CA MET A 124 -10.25 -23.44 -0.85
C MET A 124 -9.90 -23.83 -2.29
N PRO A 125 -10.72 -24.65 -2.96
CA PRO A 125 -10.52 -24.96 -4.37
C PRO A 125 -10.77 -23.70 -5.23
N ILE A 126 -9.69 -23.16 -5.80
CA ILE A 126 -9.71 -21.98 -6.66
C ILE A 126 -9.81 -22.42 -8.13
N SER A 127 -10.70 -21.78 -8.91
CA SER A 127 -10.81 -22.03 -10.34
C SER A 127 -9.58 -21.53 -11.11
N ALA A 128 -9.25 -22.15 -12.25
CA ALA A 128 -8.12 -21.71 -13.09
C ALA A 128 -8.24 -20.24 -13.55
N SER A 129 -9.47 -19.78 -13.79
CA SER A 129 -9.75 -18.37 -14.12
C SER A 129 -9.37 -17.43 -12.97
N LEU A 130 -9.69 -17.80 -11.73
CA LEU A 130 -9.36 -16.99 -10.56
C LEU A 130 -7.84 -17.02 -10.30
N GLN A 131 -7.16 -18.15 -10.47
CA GLN A 131 -5.69 -18.23 -10.39
C GLN A 131 -5.01 -17.31 -11.41
N HIS A 132 -5.51 -17.28 -12.66
CA HIS A 132 -5.00 -16.37 -13.68
C HIS A 132 -5.20 -14.90 -13.28
N MET A 133 -6.38 -14.56 -12.75
CA MET A 133 -6.67 -13.23 -12.22
C MET A 133 -5.71 -12.82 -11.09
N MET A 134 -5.44 -13.74 -10.15
CA MET A 134 -4.48 -13.52 -9.05
C MET A 134 -3.07 -13.24 -9.58
N MET A 135 -2.61 -14.01 -10.57
CA MET A 135 -1.30 -13.80 -11.19
C MET A 135 -1.20 -12.45 -11.91
N VAL A 136 -2.25 -12.04 -12.64
CA VAL A 136 -2.28 -10.73 -13.31
C VAL A 136 -2.31 -9.61 -12.27
N ALA A 137 -3.11 -9.74 -11.21
CA ALA A 137 -3.18 -8.76 -10.12
C ALA A 137 -1.83 -8.63 -9.39
N TRP A 138 -1.15 -9.74 -9.13
CA TRP A 138 0.21 -9.75 -8.59
C TRP A 138 1.18 -8.95 -9.47
N GLY A 139 1.09 -9.08 -10.79
CA GLY A 139 1.85 -8.25 -11.73
C GLY A 139 1.51 -6.75 -11.64
N LEU A 140 0.23 -6.42 -11.56
CA LEU A 140 -0.25 -5.03 -11.44
C LEU A 140 0.21 -4.33 -10.15
N ASN A 141 0.47 -5.10 -9.09
CA ASN A 141 0.92 -4.55 -7.81
C ASN A 141 2.29 -3.87 -7.89
N PHE A 142 3.14 -4.25 -8.86
CA PHE A 142 4.40 -3.53 -9.12
C PHE A 142 4.18 -2.08 -9.55
N LEU A 143 3.03 -1.76 -10.13
CA LEU A 143 2.63 -0.41 -10.48
C LEU A 143 1.85 0.27 -9.35
N LEU A 144 0.91 -0.45 -8.74
CA LEU A 144 0.05 0.10 -7.68
C LEU A 144 0.84 0.52 -6.44
N ILE A 145 1.78 -0.31 -5.98
CA ILE A 145 2.53 -0.03 -4.74
C ILE A 145 3.28 1.32 -4.84
N PRO A 146 4.06 1.61 -5.91
CA PRO A 146 4.65 2.93 -6.13
C PRO A 146 3.65 4.09 -6.15
N ILE A 147 2.49 3.91 -6.78
CA ILE A 147 1.45 4.94 -6.86
C ILE A 147 0.90 5.27 -5.46
N ILE A 148 0.55 4.24 -4.69
CA ILE A 148 0.03 4.40 -3.32
C ILE A 148 1.10 4.94 -2.36
N ALA A 149 2.34 4.49 -2.50
CA ALA A 149 3.47 5.05 -1.75
C ALA A 149 3.66 6.54 -2.06
N GLY A 150 3.49 6.93 -3.33
CA GLY A 150 3.57 8.31 -3.75
C GLY A 150 2.55 9.21 -3.04
N PHE A 151 1.29 8.81 -3.00
CA PHE A 151 0.23 9.54 -2.29
C PHE A 151 0.46 9.64 -0.79
N THR A 152 0.75 8.50 -0.16
CA THR A 152 0.88 8.45 1.30
C THR A 152 2.01 9.34 1.79
N THR A 153 3.05 9.63 0.98
CA THR A 153 4.15 10.54 1.36
C THR A 153 3.71 11.88 1.95
N VAL A 154 2.48 12.35 1.70
CA VAL A 154 1.91 13.53 2.36
C VAL A 154 1.98 13.47 3.90
N PHE A 155 1.87 12.27 4.49
CA PHE A 155 1.99 12.07 5.94
C PHE A 155 3.38 12.43 6.48
N LEU A 156 4.41 12.41 5.63
CA LEU A 156 5.77 12.82 5.98
C LEU A 156 5.92 14.34 6.14
N LEU A 157 4.97 15.13 5.61
CA LEU A 157 4.94 16.59 5.80
C LEU A 157 4.23 17.00 7.09
N LEU A 158 3.50 16.09 7.73
CA LEU A 158 2.75 16.43 8.95
C LEU A 158 3.74 16.68 10.10
N PRO A 159 3.67 17.84 10.78
CA PRO A 159 4.59 18.21 11.86
C PRO A 159 4.19 17.54 13.18
N VAL A 160 4.10 16.21 13.20
CA VAL A 160 3.58 15.45 14.34
C VAL A 160 4.52 14.30 14.72
N ARG A 161 4.58 13.97 16.01
CA ARG A 161 5.40 12.87 16.53
C ARG A 161 4.98 11.55 15.90
N GLY A 162 5.94 10.66 15.62
CA GLY A 162 5.71 9.42 14.86
C GLY A 162 4.56 8.53 15.35
N ALA A 163 4.28 8.51 16.66
CA ALA A 163 3.14 7.78 17.23
C ALA A 163 1.77 8.35 16.78
N VAL A 164 1.64 9.67 16.68
CA VAL A 164 0.39 10.31 16.23
C VAL A 164 0.24 10.18 14.72
N THR A 165 1.32 10.30 13.95
CA THR A 165 1.31 10.00 12.51
C THR A 165 0.88 8.55 12.25
N SER A 166 1.32 7.63 13.11
CA SER A 166 0.91 6.22 13.04
C SER A 166 -0.58 6.02 13.35
N LEU A 167 -1.10 6.70 14.37
CA LEU A 167 -2.52 6.68 14.69
C LEU A 167 -3.38 7.26 13.55
N ILE A 168 -2.96 8.39 12.98
CA ILE A 168 -3.64 9.03 11.84
C ILE A 168 -3.65 8.08 10.63
N ALA A 169 -2.51 7.46 10.32
CA ALA A 169 -2.43 6.55 9.19
C ALA A 169 -3.25 5.27 9.41
N THR A 170 -3.33 4.77 10.64
CA THR A 170 -4.19 3.63 11.01
C THR A 170 -5.67 3.99 10.93
N ALA A 171 -6.06 5.16 11.44
CA ALA A 171 -7.43 5.67 11.33
C ALA A 171 -7.82 5.86 9.86
N TYR A 172 -6.88 6.35 9.05
CA TYR A 172 -7.06 6.53 7.62
C TYR A 172 -7.26 5.21 6.87
N ILE A 173 -6.46 4.17 7.18
CA ILE A 173 -6.69 2.80 6.68
C ILE A 173 -8.09 2.32 7.07
N GLY A 174 -8.48 2.50 8.34
CA GLY A 174 -9.79 2.09 8.83
C GLY A 174 -10.95 2.76 8.09
N VAL A 175 -10.86 4.07 7.87
CA VAL A 175 -11.86 4.84 7.10
C VAL A 175 -11.90 4.41 5.64
N GLY A 176 -10.75 4.17 5.01
CA GLY A 176 -10.70 3.72 3.62
C GLY A 176 -11.34 2.34 3.41
N LEU A 177 -11.11 1.40 4.32
CA LEU A 177 -11.75 0.08 4.26
C LEU A 177 -13.27 0.13 4.46
N LEU A 178 -13.75 1.03 5.32
CA LEU A 178 -15.19 1.31 5.46
C LEU A 178 -15.76 1.96 4.18
N GLY A 179 -14.98 2.84 3.55
CA GLY A 179 -15.30 3.48 2.28
C GLY A 179 -15.46 2.48 1.13
N VAL A 180 -14.52 1.54 0.97
CA VAL A 180 -14.58 0.47 -0.04
C VAL A 180 -15.85 -0.37 0.11
N ASN A 181 -16.21 -0.73 1.34
CA ASN A 181 -17.46 -1.45 1.60
C ASN A 181 -18.65 -0.58 1.20
N ALA A 182 -18.66 0.71 1.51
CA ALA A 182 -19.75 1.62 1.14
C ALA A 182 -19.87 1.88 -0.38
N GLU A 183 -18.76 1.90 -1.13
CA GLU A 183 -18.77 2.03 -2.59
C GLU A 183 -19.40 0.83 -3.29
N LEU A 184 -19.21 -0.37 -2.73
CA LEU A 184 -19.83 -1.61 -3.20
C LEU A 184 -21.37 -1.60 -3.05
N PHE A 185 -21.96 -0.71 -2.25
CA PHE A 185 -23.40 -0.62 -1.97
C PHE A 185 -24.16 0.50 -2.71
N GLY A 186 -23.64 0.99 -3.84
CA GLY A 186 -24.43 1.81 -4.76
C GLY A 186 -24.37 3.32 -4.49
N GLN A 187 -23.17 3.89 -4.60
CA GLN A 187 -22.98 5.34 -4.52
C GLN A 187 -23.23 6.05 -5.87
N SER A 188 -23.55 7.34 -5.79
CA SER A 188 -23.60 8.22 -6.97
C SER A 188 -22.22 8.30 -7.66
N ALA A 189 -22.22 8.59 -8.97
CA ALA A 189 -20.98 8.70 -9.76
C ALA A 189 -20.00 9.75 -9.20
N LEU A 190 -20.51 10.83 -8.59
CA LEU A 190 -19.69 11.85 -7.95
C LEU A 190 -18.99 11.35 -6.69
N ALA A 191 -19.71 10.66 -5.80
CA ALA A 191 -19.13 10.13 -4.56
C ALA A 191 -18.04 9.09 -4.88
N THR A 192 -18.30 8.27 -5.89
CA THR A 192 -17.33 7.37 -6.53
C THR A 192 -16.02 8.07 -6.93
N ILE A 193 -16.10 9.19 -7.66
CA ILE A 193 -14.92 9.94 -8.11
C ILE A 193 -14.15 10.51 -6.91
N VAL A 194 -14.87 11.11 -5.95
CA VAL A 194 -14.27 11.73 -4.76
C VAL A 194 -13.53 10.68 -3.94
N MET A 195 -14.15 9.53 -3.69
CA MET A 195 -13.53 8.44 -2.94
C MET A 195 -12.32 7.87 -3.67
N THR A 196 -12.37 7.74 -5.01
CA THR A 196 -11.19 7.32 -5.81
C THR A 196 -10.00 8.27 -5.64
N ILE A 197 -10.25 9.57 -5.48
CA ILE A 197 -9.18 10.57 -5.31
C ILE A 197 -8.67 10.57 -3.87
N VAL A 198 -9.57 10.52 -2.90
CA VAL A 198 -9.28 10.77 -1.48
C VAL A 198 -8.88 9.50 -0.74
N ASP A 199 -9.30 8.32 -1.20
CA ASP A 199 -9.06 7.03 -0.55
C ASP A 199 -8.23 6.08 -1.45
N PRO A 200 -6.97 5.78 -1.09
CA PRO A 200 -6.12 4.86 -1.84
C PRO A 200 -6.66 3.43 -1.85
N CYS A 201 -7.47 3.02 -0.86
CA CYS A 201 -8.13 1.71 -0.89
C CYS A 201 -9.18 1.65 -2.00
N ALA A 202 -10.06 2.64 -2.10
CA ALA A 202 -11.01 2.78 -3.20
C ALA A 202 -10.30 2.84 -4.56
N TYR A 203 -9.19 3.58 -4.65
CA TYR A 203 -8.36 3.62 -5.86
C TYR A 203 -7.85 2.23 -6.27
N VAL A 204 -7.25 1.46 -5.35
CA VAL A 204 -6.71 0.12 -5.64
C VAL A 204 -7.82 -0.83 -6.11
N VAL A 205 -8.95 -0.86 -5.43
CA VAL A 205 -10.07 -1.74 -5.81
C VAL A 205 -10.61 -1.39 -7.19
N ARG A 206 -10.77 -0.10 -7.51
CA ARG A 206 -11.22 0.36 -8.83
C ARG A 206 -10.21 0.09 -9.91
N PHE A 207 -8.92 0.19 -9.59
CA PHE A 207 -7.87 -0.19 -10.51
C PHE A 207 -7.99 -1.67 -10.89
N TYR A 208 -8.17 -2.56 -9.92
CA TYR A 208 -8.40 -3.98 -10.22
C TYR A 208 -9.68 -4.21 -11.03
N LEU A 209 -10.81 -3.62 -10.63
CA LEU A 209 -12.09 -3.76 -11.34
C LEU A 209 -11.98 -3.32 -12.81
N SER A 210 -11.31 -2.20 -13.06
CA SER A 210 -11.13 -1.66 -14.41
C SER A 210 -10.17 -2.50 -15.25
N TRP A 211 -9.02 -2.90 -14.69
CA TRP A 211 -7.96 -3.58 -15.45
C TRP A 211 -8.21 -5.08 -15.65
N LEU A 212 -8.83 -5.74 -14.68
CA LEU A 212 -9.23 -7.15 -14.78
C LEU A 212 -10.59 -7.33 -15.47
N ASN A 213 -11.21 -6.23 -15.92
CA ASN A 213 -12.46 -6.21 -16.66
C ASN A 213 -13.61 -6.92 -15.93
N ILE A 214 -13.81 -6.57 -14.66
CA ILE A 214 -14.81 -7.20 -13.79
C ILE A 214 -16.00 -6.26 -13.63
N GLY A 215 -17.14 -6.65 -14.19
CA GLY A 215 -18.35 -5.83 -14.31
C GLY A 215 -18.31 -4.82 -15.47
N ASP A 216 -19.29 -3.91 -15.53
CA ASP A 216 -19.41 -2.86 -16.57
C ASP A 216 -18.44 -1.68 -16.39
N GLN A 217 -17.36 -1.86 -15.62
CA GLN A 217 -16.43 -0.77 -15.30
C GLN A 217 -15.34 -0.52 -16.36
N ARG A 218 -15.36 -1.25 -17.47
CA ARG A 218 -14.50 -1.01 -18.65
C ARG A 218 -15.00 0.18 -19.47
N SER A 219 -14.96 1.34 -18.85
CA SER A 219 -15.12 2.61 -19.54
C SER A 219 -13.76 3.24 -19.74
N SER A 220 -13.48 3.72 -20.95
CA SER A 220 -12.29 4.53 -21.25
C SER A 220 -12.16 5.74 -20.31
N LEU A 221 -13.30 6.25 -19.82
CA LEU A 221 -13.36 7.33 -18.84
C LEU A 221 -12.83 6.90 -17.46
N ASN A 222 -13.08 5.66 -17.03
CA ASN A 222 -12.55 5.14 -15.78
C ASN A 222 -11.02 4.97 -15.85
N GLY A 223 -10.51 4.45 -16.97
CA GLY A 223 -9.06 4.35 -17.20
C GLY A 223 -8.38 5.73 -17.18
N LEU A 224 -9.01 6.72 -17.81
CA LEU A 224 -8.50 8.10 -17.81
C LEU A 224 -8.52 8.72 -16.41
N LEU A 225 -9.61 8.53 -15.64
CA LEU A 225 -9.71 8.97 -14.25
C LEU A 225 -8.58 8.36 -13.40
N LEU A 226 -8.40 7.04 -13.46
CA LEU A 226 -7.37 6.33 -12.70
C LEU A 226 -5.96 6.79 -13.07
N GLY A 227 -5.72 7.11 -14.35
CA GLY A 227 -4.47 7.69 -14.83
C GLY A 227 -4.22 9.10 -14.27
N ILE A 228 -5.22 9.97 -14.28
CA ILE A 228 -5.12 11.32 -13.69
C ILE A 228 -4.83 11.23 -12.19
N VAL A 229 -5.55 10.37 -11.47
CA VAL A 229 -5.34 10.18 -10.03
C VAL A 229 -3.94 9.64 -9.75
N ALA A 230 -3.45 8.67 -10.53
CA ALA A 230 -2.09 8.16 -10.41
C ALA A 230 -1.04 9.28 -10.58
N LEU A 231 -1.20 10.11 -11.61
CA LEU A 231 -0.30 11.24 -11.85
C LEU A 231 -0.35 12.26 -10.69
N GLY A 232 -1.55 12.52 -10.14
CA GLY A 232 -1.70 13.35 -8.95
C GLY A 232 -0.96 12.77 -7.74
N TYR A 233 -1.11 11.46 -7.50
CA TYR A 233 -0.46 10.75 -6.39
C TYR A 233 1.07 10.78 -6.51
N LEU A 234 1.61 10.58 -7.72
CA LEU A 234 3.04 10.69 -7.99
C LEU A 234 3.54 12.14 -7.89
N ALA A 235 2.73 13.12 -8.32
CA ALA A 235 3.06 14.54 -8.18
C ALA A 235 3.17 14.96 -6.72
N VAL A 236 2.32 14.43 -5.83
CA VAL A 236 2.42 14.62 -4.37
C VAL A 236 3.78 14.12 -3.86
N SER A 237 4.23 12.94 -4.29
CA SER A 237 5.56 12.42 -3.92
C SER A 237 6.71 13.36 -4.30
N VAL A 238 6.68 13.87 -5.54
CA VAL A 238 7.69 14.82 -6.02
C VAL A 238 7.60 16.15 -5.26
N PHE A 239 6.40 16.60 -4.92
CA PHE A 239 6.20 17.81 -4.12
C PHE A 239 6.77 17.64 -2.71
N VAL A 240 6.43 16.54 -2.03
CA VAL A 240 6.90 16.21 -0.68
C VAL A 240 8.42 16.10 -0.66
N SER A 241 9.02 15.37 -1.61
CA SER A 241 10.47 15.19 -1.68
C SER A 241 11.23 16.52 -1.84
N ARG A 242 10.56 17.56 -2.38
CA ARG A 242 11.13 18.90 -2.57
C ARG A 242 10.95 19.82 -1.36
N HIS A 243 9.93 19.59 -0.53
CA HIS A 243 9.52 20.47 0.57
C HIS A 243 9.67 19.85 1.96
N LEU A 244 10.20 18.63 2.06
CA LEU A 244 10.59 18.04 3.34
C LEU A 244 11.50 19.03 4.10
N PRO A 245 11.07 19.50 5.29
CA PRO A 245 11.80 20.51 6.04
C PRO A 245 13.18 19.96 6.43
N ARG A 246 14.24 20.61 5.91
CA ARG A 246 15.64 20.27 6.22
C ARG A 246 16.07 20.73 7.61
N ASP A 247 15.32 21.66 8.22
CA ASP A 247 15.72 22.37 9.44
C ASP A 247 15.05 21.87 10.73
N SER A 248 14.11 20.92 10.68
CA SER A 248 13.43 20.44 11.90
C SER A 248 14.20 19.34 12.67
N GLN A 249 15.32 18.84 12.13
CA GLN A 249 16.11 17.78 12.77
C GLN A 249 17.16 18.28 13.79
N ALA A 250 17.29 19.60 14.00
CA ALA A 250 18.17 20.15 15.03
C ALA A 250 17.51 20.30 16.41
N LYS A 251 16.22 19.95 16.57
CA LYS A 251 15.46 20.16 17.82
C LYS A 251 14.77 18.91 18.39
N ILE A 252 15.17 17.72 17.94
CA ILE A 252 14.78 16.45 18.59
C ILE A 252 16.07 15.81 19.13
N GLY A 253 16.66 16.50 20.09
CA GLY A 253 17.59 15.94 21.08
C GLY A 253 16.87 15.88 22.42
#